data_AF-A0A0N0KMP2-F1
#
_entry.id   AF-A0A0N0KMP2-F1
#
_cell.length_a   1.000
_cell.length_b   1.000
_cell.length_c   1.000
_cell.angle_alpha   90.00
_cell.angle_beta   90.00
_cell.angle_gamma   90.00
#
_symmetry.space_group_name_H-M   'P 1'
#
loop_
_entity.id
_entity.type
_entity.pdbx_description
1 polymer ?
#
loop_
_entity_poly.entity_id
_entity_poly.type
_entity_poly.pdbx_seq_one_letter_code
_entity_poly.pdbx_strand_id
1 'polypeptide(L)' 'MKKAPDWRHAISCGVACRDCIRDIDHCHGTLIVHSARHAECTDRDCDGQYLLRHSLVIDCVAAQCDCESQIQLAV' A
#
# COMPACT_ATOMS: atom_id res chain seq x y z
N MET A 1 -4.86 7.62 27.79
CA MET A 1 -3.96 6.93 26.85
C MET A 1 -4.57 7.04 25.45
N LYS A 2 -4.08 7.92 24.58
CA LYS A 2 -4.62 8.03 23.21
C LYS A 2 -4.12 6.80 22.44
N LYS A 3 -5.03 5.94 21.99
CA LYS A 3 -4.68 4.79 21.14
C LYS A 3 -3.95 5.35 19.92
N ALA A 4 -2.79 4.77 19.60
CA ALA A 4 -2.13 5.04 18.33
C ALA A 4 -3.14 4.73 17.21
N PRO A 5 -3.34 5.63 16.23
CA PRO A 5 -4.26 5.36 15.14
C PRO A 5 -3.84 4.11 14.36
N ASP A 6 -4.86 3.45 13.82
CA ASP A 6 -4.83 2.17 13.11
C ASP A 6 -3.87 2.12 11.90
N TRP A 7 -3.54 3.28 11.32
CA TRP A 7 -2.55 3.40 10.25
C TRP A 7 -1.08 3.20 10.68
N ARG A 8 -0.79 3.05 11.98
CA ARG A 8 0.59 2.88 12.50
C ARG A 8 1.13 1.45 12.47
N HIS A 9 0.46 0.51 11.81
CA HIS A 9 0.79 -0.92 11.87
C HIS A 9 1.69 -1.44 10.74
N ALA A 10 2.17 -0.59 9.83
CA ALA A 10 3.14 -1.00 8.81
C ALA A 10 4.44 -1.55 9.44
N ILE A 11 4.86 -2.75 9.02
CA ILE A 11 6.09 -3.48 9.42
C ILE A 11 7.36 -2.60 9.32
N SER A 12 7.29 -1.49 8.58
CA SER A 12 8.39 -0.60 8.19
C SER A 12 8.43 0.75 8.96
N CYS A 13 7.54 1.01 9.91
CA CYS A 13 7.52 2.28 10.65
C CYS A 13 8.75 2.42 11.58
N GLY A 14 9.68 3.33 11.27
CA GLY A 14 10.99 3.42 11.94
C GLY A 14 11.56 4.82 12.11
N VAL A 15 12.56 4.95 13.01
CA VAL A 15 13.13 6.23 13.51
C VAL A 15 13.89 7.08 12.48
N ALA A 16 14.09 6.58 11.26
CA ALA A 16 14.77 7.31 10.18
C ALA A 16 13.80 7.90 9.14
N CYS A 17 12.51 7.53 9.18
CA CYS A 17 11.53 8.11 8.27
C CYS A 17 11.05 9.46 8.81
N ARG A 18 11.30 10.53 8.05
CA ARG A 18 10.85 11.89 8.39
C ARG A 18 9.34 11.96 8.63
N ASP A 19 8.55 11.26 7.83
CA ASP A 19 7.10 11.35 7.87
C ASP A 19 6.54 10.55 9.07
N CYS A 20 7.20 9.45 9.47
CA CYS A 20 6.95 8.74 10.73
C CYS A 20 7.25 9.62 11.95
N ILE A 21 8.37 10.34 11.96
CA ILE A 21 8.75 11.25 13.06
C ILE A 21 7.73 12.39 13.21
N ARG A 22 7.09 12.79 12.11
CA ARG A 22 6.11 13.88 12.06
C ARG A 22 4.67 13.43 12.25
N ASP A 23 4.43 12.14 12.55
CA ASP A 23 3.10 11.54 12.65
C ASP A 23 2.21 11.83 11.41
N ILE A 24 2.81 11.90 10.23
CA ILE A 24 2.08 12.02 8.97
C ILE A 24 1.48 10.66 8.64
N ASP A 25 0.28 10.65 8.10
CA ASP A 25 -0.38 9.44 7.61
C ASP A 25 0.19 9.05 6.24
N HIS A 26 0.96 7.97 6.20
CA HIS A 26 1.65 7.47 5.01
C HIS A 26 1.92 5.96 5.11
N CYS A 27 2.26 5.35 3.98
CA CYS A 27 2.65 3.96 3.86
C CYS A 27 4.06 3.86 3.25
N HIS A 28 4.82 2.85 3.68
CA HIS A 28 6.14 2.53 3.11
C HIS A 28 6.09 1.42 2.06
N GLY A 29 4.95 0.77 1.89
CA GLY A 29 4.73 -0.15 0.81
C GLY A 29 4.64 0.58 -0.53
N THR A 30 4.92 -0.16 -1.59
CA THR A 30 4.66 0.27 -2.95
C THR A 30 3.21 -0.06 -3.29
N LEU A 31 2.45 0.93 -3.76
CA LEU A 31 1.12 0.67 -4.30
C LEU A 31 1.23 0.24 -5.76
N ILE A 32 0.76 -0.96 -6.06
CA ILE A 32 0.68 -1.52 -7.40
C ILE A 32 -0.73 -1.29 -7.92
N VAL A 33 -0.85 -0.50 -8.97
CA VAL A 33 -2.13 -0.25 -9.65
C VAL A 33 -2.30 -1.29 -10.74
N HIS A 34 -3.26 -2.19 -10.54
CA HIS A 34 -3.57 -3.24 -11.50
C HIS A 34 -4.53 -2.74 -12.60
N SER A 35 -4.35 -3.26 -13.81
CA SER A 35 -5.27 -3.01 -14.93
C SER A 35 -6.63 -3.72 -14.75
N ALA A 36 -6.63 -4.90 -14.11
CA ALA A 36 -7.79 -5.80 -14.06
C ALA A 36 -8.33 -6.10 -12.64
N ARG A 37 -7.73 -5.56 -11.58
CA ARG A 37 -8.18 -5.78 -10.19
C ARG A 37 -7.94 -4.53 -9.33
N HIS A 38 -8.38 -4.57 -8.07
CA HIS A 38 -8.11 -3.50 -7.12
C HIS A 38 -6.60 -3.29 -6.93
N ALA A 39 -6.20 -2.04 -6.68
CA ALA A 39 -4.83 -1.72 -6.32
C ALA A 39 -4.42 -2.47 -5.06
N GLU A 40 -3.16 -2.87 -5.01
CA GLU A 40 -2.60 -3.67 -3.93
C GLU A 40 -1.35 -2.99 -3.39
N CYS A 41 -1.24 -2.87 -2.07
CA CYS A 41 -0.02 -2.41 -1.44
C CYS A 41 0.87 -3.61 -1.09
N THR A 42 2.18 -3.49 -1.29
CA THR A 42 3.13 -4.54 -0.87
C THR A 42 3.25 -4.66 0.66
N ASP A 43 2.74 -3.69 1.41
CA ASP A 43 2.64 -3.78 2.88
C ASP A 43 1.37 -4.53 3.26
N ARG A 44 1.53 -5.66 3.97
CA ARG A 44 0.44 -6.58 4.35
C ARG A 44 -0.53 -5.97 5.36
N ASP A 45 -0.09 -4.96 6.10
CA ASP A 45 -0.91 -4.27 7.09
C ASP A 45 -1.60 -3.03 6.49
N CYS A 46 -1.36 -2.74 5.20
CA CYS A 46 -2.07 -1.72 4.45
C CYS A 46 -3.27 -2.32 3.71
N ASP A 47 -4.41 -1.66 3.80
CA ASP A 47 -5.62 -2.06 3.06
C ASP A 47 -5.56 -1.78 1.56
N GLY A 48 -4.51 -1.11 1.07
CA GLY A 48 -4.24 -0.88 -0.36
C GLY A 48 -5.17 0.15 -1.03
N GLN A 49 -6.12 0.75 -0.31
CA GLN A 49 -7.22 1.50 -0.95
C GLN A 49 -6.91 3.00 -1.08
N TYR A 50 -6.02 3.54 -0.24
CA TYR A 50 -5.77 4.97 -0.14
C TYR A 50 -4.52 5.41 -0.91
N LEU A 51 -4.71 5.82 -2.18
CA LEU A 51 -3.65 6.35 -3.06
C LEU A 51 -2.78 7.42 -2.37
N LEU A 52 -3.40 8.34 -1.62
CA LEU A 52 -2.71 9.48 -1.00
C LEU A 52 -1.71 9.11 0.11
N ARG A 53 -1.78 7.89 0.66
CA ARG A 53 -0.82 7.44 1.67
C ARG A 53 0.47 6.93 1.05
N HIS A 54 0.49 6.64 -0.25
CA HIS A 54 1.61 5.99 -0.92
C HIS A 54 2.47 7.00 -1.66
N SER A 55 3.73 7.12 -1.25
CA SER A 55 4.71 7.97 -1.94
C SER A 55 5.21 7.34 -3.24
N LEU A 56 5.17 6.00 -3.33
CA LEU A 56 5.52 5.23 -4.51
C LEU A 56 4.29 4.47 -5.02
N VAL A 57 3.85 4.85 -6.21
CA VAL A 57 2.77 4.21 -6.95
C VAL A 57 3.33 3.78 -8.29
N ILE A 58 3.16 2.51 -8.64
CA ILE A 58 3.59 1.94 -9.91
C ILE A 58 2.44 1.19 -10.56
N ASP A 59 2.44 1.10 -11.89
CA ASP A 59 1.51 0.23 -12.59
C ASP A 59 1.95 -1.24 -12.54
N CYS A 60 1.00 -2.15 -12.73
CA CYS A 60 1.25 -3.58 -12.68
C CYS A 60 2.15 -4.10 -13.82
N VAL A 61 2.27 -3.38 -14.93
CA VAL A 61 3.18 -3.74 -16.03
C VAL A 61 4.62 -3.50 -15.61
N ALA A 62 4.90 -2.35 -15.00
CA ALA A 62 6.19 -2.04 -14.40
C ALA A 62 6.56 -3.00 -13.27
N ALA A 63 5.57 -3.43 -12.47
CA ALA A 63 5.74 -4.43 -11.43
C ALA A 63 5.86 -5.88 -11.95
N GLN A 64 5.68 -6.10 -13.26
CA GLN A 64 5.70 -7.42 -13.90
C GLN A 64 4.69 -8.40 -13.28
N CYS A 65 3.51 -7.92 -12.92
CA CYS A 65 2.45 -8.77 -12.37
C CYS A 65 1.74 -9.57 -13.47
N ASP A 66 1.39 -10.82 -13.17
CA ASP A 66 0.53 -11.67 -14.01
C ASP A 66 -0.97 -11.49 -13.69
N CYS A 67 -1.40 -10.26 -13.37
CA CYS A 67 -2.76 -10.01 -12.90
C CYS A 67 -3.82 -10.11 -14.01
N GLU A 68 -3.41 -10.08 -15.29
CA GLU A 68 -4.30 -10.23 -16.44
C GLU A 68 -4.75 -11.69 -16.62
N SER A 69 -3.93 -12.66 -16.20
CA SER A 69 -4.26 -14.09 -16.25
C SER A 69 -5.23 -14.52 -15.15
N GLN A 70 -5.48 -13.67 -14.15
CA GLN A 70 -6.29 -13.98 -12.97
C GLN A 70 -7.68 -13.33 -12.99
N ILE A 71 -8.32 -13.25 -14.16
CA ILE A 71 -9.73 -12.89 -14.25
C ILE A 71 -10.54 -14.04 -13.63
N GLN A 72 -10.80 -13.96 -12.33
CA GLN A 72 -11.76 -14.85 -11.68
C GLN A 72 -13.15 -14.47 -12.21
N LEU A 73 -13.70 -15.30 -13.10
CA LEU A 73 -15.15 -15.30 -13.33
C LEU A 73 -15.81 -15.63 -12.00
N ALA A 74 -16.38 -14.63 -11.35
CA ALA A 74 -17.35 -14.87 -10.30
C ALA A 74 -18.58 -15.52 -10.96
N VAL A 75 -18.76 -16.83 -10.74
CA VAL A 75 -19.98 -17.59 -11.04
C VAL A 75 -20.83 -17.65 -9.77
#